data_AF-A0A351ARS3-F1
#
_entry.id   AF-A0A351ARS3-F1
#
_cell.length_a   1.000
_cell.length_b   1.000
_cell.length_c   1.000
_cell.angle_alpha   90.00
_cell.angle_beta   90.00
_cell.angle_gamma   90.00
#
_symmetry.space_group_name_H-M   'P 1'
#
loop_
_entity.id
_entity.type
_entity.pdbx_description
1 polymer ?
#
loop_
_entity_poly.entity_id
_entity_poly.type
_entity_poly.pdbx_seq_one_letter_code
_entity_poly.pdbx_strand_id
1 'polypeptide(L)' 'MIEENLNNIKKELPSGVKLVAVSKFHPFSDILTAYQAGQRRFGENRPQEFAAKALQLPQDIEWHF' A
#
# COMPACT_ATOMS: atom_id res chain seq x y z
N MET A 1 10.43 5.93 -8.86
CA MET A 1 10.24 4.47 -8.96
C MET A 1 8.92 4.01 -8.36
N ILE A 2 8.67 4.03 -7.03
CA ILE A 2 7.38 3.56 -6.47
C ILE A 2 6.19 4.43 -6.92
N GLU A 3 6.27 5.74 -6.72
CA GLU A 3 5.21 6.68 -7.11
C GLU A 3 4.91 6.64 -8.62
N GLU A 4 5.96 6.64 -9.44
CA GLU A 4 5.84 6.56 -10.89
C GLU A 4 5.15 5.26 -11.33
N ASN A 5 5.55 4.12 -10.76
CA ASN A 5 4.91 2.83 -11.05
C ASN A 5 3.44 2.84 -10.63
N LEU A 6 3.11 3.38 -9.45
CA LEU A 6 1.72 3.52 -9.00
C LEU A 6 0.90 4.38 -9.95
N ASN A 7 1.45 5.51 -10.40
CA ASN A 7 0.77 6.41 -11.32
C ASN A 7 0.56 5.79 -12.70
N ASN A 8 1.52 5.01 -13.20
CA ASN A 8 1.37 4.29 -14.47
C ASN A 8 0.30 3.21 -14.37
N ILE A 9 0.31 2.38 -13.32
CA ILE A 9 -0.72 1.36 -13.10
C ILE A 9 -2.10 2.02 -12.95
N LYS A 10 -2.23 3.07 -12.14
CA LYS A 10 -3.52 3.77 -11.94
C LYS A 10 -4.12 4.31 -13.24
N LYS A 11 -3.31 4.72 -14.21
CA LYS A 11 -3.77 5.17 -15.53
C LYS A 11 -4.35 4.05 -16.39
N GLU A 12 -3.90 2.81 -16.19
CA GLU A 12 -4.34 1.64 -16.95
C GLU A 12 -5.57 0.97 -16.35
N LEU A 13 -5.94 1.31 -15.11
CA LEU A 13 -7.08 0.69 -14.44
C LEU A 13 -8.42 1.22 -14.96
N PRO A 14 -9.37 0.34 -15.32
CA PRO A 14 -10.69 0.76 -15.71
C PRO A 14 -11.50 1.26 -14.51
N SER A 15 -12.57 2.02 -14.79
CA SER A 15 -13.47 2.52 -13.75
C SER A 15 -14.07 1.38 -12.93
N GLY A 16 -14.11 1.56 -11.61
CA GLY A 16 -14.61 0.55 -10.66
C GLY A 16 -13.55 -0.45 -10.17
N VAL A 17 -12.36 -0.49 -10.77
CA VAL A 17 -11.26 -1.33 -10.28
C VAL A 17 -10.45 -0.59 -9.22
N LYS A 18 -10.14 -1.29 -8.12
CA LYS A 18 -9.33 -0.78 -7.02
C LYS A 18 -7.96 -1.48 -7.01
N LEU A 19 -6.89 -0.70 -6.95
CA LEU A 19 -5.53 -1.22 -6.76
C LEU A 19 -5.29 -1.54 -5.28
N VAL A 20 -4.89 -2.78 -4.99
CA VAL A 20 -4.39 -3.20 -3.67
C VAL A 20 -2.90 -3.48 -3.79
N ALA A 21 -2.07 -2.70 -3.11
CA ALA A 21 -0.63 -2.85 -3.15
C ALA A 21 -0.18 -3.92 -2.14
N VAL A 22 0.43 -4.99 -2.62
CA VAL A 22 0.89 -6.09 -1.76
C VAL A 22 2.16 -5.65 -1.02
N SER A 23 2.09 -5.50 0.31
CA SER A 23 3.20 -4.99 1.14
C SER A 23 4.06 -6.08 1.78
N LYS A 24 3.66 -7.35 1.67
CA LYS A 24 4.45 -8.46 2.21
C LYS A 24 5.87 -8.41 1.65
N PHE A 25 6.88 -8.59 2.50
CA PHE A 25 8.31 -8.46 2.18
C PHE A 25 8.84 -7.04 1.92
N HIS A 26 8.00 -6.00 1.99
CA HIS A 26 8.46 -4.62 1.83
C HIS A 26 8.70 -3.93 3.19
N PRO A 27 9.74 -3.09 3.30
CA PRO A 27 10.01 -2.29 4.49
C PRO A 27 8.95 -1.19 4.69
N PHE A 28 8.89 -0.65 5.90
CA PHE A 28 7.98 0.45 6.24
C PHE A 28 8.16 1.68 5.33
N SER A 29 9.40 2.00 4.94
CA SER A 29 9.73 3.13 4.06
C SER A 29 9.02 3.04 2.70
N ASP A 30 8.90 1.83 2.14
CA ASP A 30 8.26 1.61 0.84
C ASP A 30 6.75 1.79 0.95
N ILE A 31 6.16 1.29 2.03
CA ILE A 31 4.74 1.46 2.34
C ILE A 31 4.42 2.94 2.53
N LEU A 32 5.25 3.66 3.29
CA LEU A 32 5.09 5.10 3.51
C LEU A 32 5.23 5.89 2.19
N THR A 33 6.20 5.54 1.35
CA THR A 33 6.37 6.16 0.02
C THR A 33 5.14 5.93 -0.86
N ALA A 34 4.63 4.70 -0.92
CA ALA A 34 3.41 4.38 -1.65
C ALA A 34 2.20 5.14 -1.09
N TYR A 35 2.10 5.25 0.24
CA TYR A 35 1.05 6.01 0.91
C TYR A 35 1.10 7.50 0.55
N GLN A 36 2.30 8.10 0.57
CA GLN A 36 2.51 9.50 0.17
C GLN A 36 2.16 9.74 -1.30
N ALA A 37 2.39 8.74 -2.17
CA ALA A 37 1.93 8.71 -3.56
C ALA A 37 0.41 8.45 -3.74
N GLY A 38 -0.36 8.53 -2.65
CA GLY A 38 -1.82 8.39 -2.66
C GLY A 38 -2.32 6.94 -2.72
N GLN A 39 -1.47 5.93 -2.49
CA GLN A 39 -1.96 4.57 -2.27
C GLN A 39 -2.60 4.48 -0.88
N ARG A 40 -3.74 3.80 -0.78
CA ARG A 40 -4.47 3.63 0.49
C ARG A 40 -4.79 2.18 0.82
N ARG A 41 -4.83 1.30 -0.17
CA ARG A 41 -5.15 -0.12 0.02
C ARG A 41 -3.89 -0.95 -0.01
N PHE A 42 -3.64 -1.69 1.05
CA PHE A 42 -2.48 -2.56 1.17
C PHE A 42 -2.88 -3.98 1.54
N GLY A 43 -2.21 -4.95 0.92
CA GLY A 43 -2.41 -6.37 1.17
C GLY A 43 -1.27 -6.94 2.02
N GLU A 44 -1.58 -7.52 3.18
CA GLU A 44 -0.60 -8.09 4.10
C GLU A 44 -1.07 -9.46 4.61
N ASN A 45 -0.18 -10.46 4.61
CA ASN A 45 -0.52 -11.82 5.08
C ASN A 45 0.25 -12.23 6.35
N ARG A 46 0.98 -11.30 6.97
CA ARG A 46 1.75 -11.51 8.20
C ARG A 46 1.32 -10.55 9.32
N PRO A 47 0.30 -10.91 10.11
CA PRO A 47 -0.24 -10.01 11.15
C PRO A 47 0.77 -9.66 12.26
N GLN A 48 1.75 -10.52 12.52
CA GLN A 48 2.79 -10.29 13.54
C GLN A 48 3.77 -9.19 13.14
N GLU A 49 4.25 -9.20 11.89
CA GLU A 49 5.11 -8.13 11.34
C GLU A 49 4.33 -6.84 11.11
N PHE A 50 3.04 -6.97 10.83
CA PHE A 50 2.12 -5.87 10.57
C PHE A 50 1.88 -4.99 11.79
N ALA A 51 1.67 -5.57 12.98
CA ALA A 51 1.28 -4.81 14.18
C ALA A 51 2.27 -3.66 14.52
N ALA A 52 3.57 -3.90 14.38
CA ALA A 52 4.60 -2.88 14.63
C ALA A 52 4.64 -1.78 13.55
N LYS A 53 4.34 -2.13 12.28
CA LYS A 53 4.28 -1.18 11.16
C LYS A 53 2.99 -0.34 11.23
N ALA A 54 1.86 -0.98 11.55
CA ALA A 54 0.55 -0.36 11.61
C ALA A 54 0.47 0.80 12.63
N LEU A 55 1.14 0.67 13.77
CA LEU A 55 1.19 1.73 14.80
C LEU A 55 1.88 3.01 14.31
N GLN A 56 2.79 2.89 13.36
CA GLN A 56 3.55 4.02 12.80
C GLN A 56 2.96 4.54 11.48
N LEU A 57 2.05 3.77 10.88
CA LEU A 57 1.41 4.14 9.63
C LEU A 57 0.13 4.97 9.89
N PRO A 58 -0.27 5.81 8.93
CA PRO A 58 -1.54 6.50 8.95
C PRO A 58 -2.73 5.54 9.12
N GLN A 59 -3.71 5.96 9.91
CA GLN A 59 -4.88 5.15 10.29
C GLN A 59 -5.93 5.03 9.17
N ASP A 60 -5.82 5.83 8.10
CA ASP A 60 -6.71 5.80 6.93
C ASP A 60 -6.30 4.73 5.90
N ILE A 61 -5.32 3.88 6.22
CA ILE A 61 -4.96 2.75 5.38
C ILE A 61 -6.04 1.64 5.46
N GLU A 62 -6.48 1.21 4.30
CA GLU A 62 -7.36 0.05 4.11
C GLU A 62 -6.50 -1.23 4.00
N TRP A 63 -6.50 -2.05 5.04
CA TRP A 63 -5.78 -3.32 5.07
C TRP A 63 -6.62 -4.48 4.53
N HIS A 64 -6.02 -5.28 3.65
CA HIS A 64 -6.59 -6.51 3.11
C HIS A 64 -5.73 -7.70 3.55
N PHE A 65 -6.35 -8.70 4.19
CA PHE A 65 -5.70 -9.93 4.69
C PHE A 65 -6.15 -11.15 3.90
#